data_AF-A0A7Y4X1M6-F1
#
_entry.id   AF-A0A7Y4X1M6-F1
#
_cell.length_a   1.000
_cell.length_b   1.000
_cell.length_c   1.000
_cell.angle_alpha   90.00
_cell.angle_beta   90.00
_cell.angle_gamma   90.00
#
_symmetry.space_group_name_H-M   'P 1'
#
loop_
_entity.id
_entity.type
_entity.pdbx_description
1 polymer ?
#
loop_
_entity_poly.entity_id
_entity_poly.type
_entity_poly.pdbx_seq_one_letter_code
_entity_poly.pdbx_strand_id
1 'polypeptide(L)'
;MKKLSIFISLLAVALSVNAQSNFLLYSFKGNVLVVENGTESKAKVGKMLNSNATVKVAAGGAATLICNEAAMFTITKAGTYALNKFGDSCKVSSSSVSANYVKYVWASMTKDAGSPGSNRKAFMNTVGAVRRSVYPVYIDPKLDTVNYTGGEFPLSWTCYCETKTYNFALFEKEDLTKPFYTAVISKQKIPITDFSAKLTPGKSYFWTCSMPETDENEDLKVLNYVSKEAFEEVLNKFKSQGLSFEAPAEQAYRTGFMLEDAHFLAEAYQYYSKAVSLDKENVLYLSTLMSFKKDYEIK
;
A
#
# COMPACT_ATOMS: atom_id res chain seq x y z
N MET A 1 13.93 29.43 -53.73
CA MET A 1 13.58 28.02 -53.43
C MET A 1 14.62 27.25 -52.61
N LYS A 2 15.88 27.70 -52.44
CA LYS A 2 16.89 26.99 -51.60
C LYS A 2 16.80 27.25 -50.08
N LYS A 3 16.07 28.28 -49.63
CA LYS A 3 15.99 28.65 -48.20
C LYS A 3 14.82 28.00 -47.44
N LEU A 4 13.84 27.43 -48.15
CA LEU A 4 12.67 26.78 -47.53
C LEU A 4 12.92 25.31 -47.19
N SER A 5 13.80 24.63 -47.94
CA SER A 5 14.17 23.23 -47.68
C SER A 5 15.02 23.03 -46.42
N ILE A 6 15.75 24.07 -45.97
CA ILE A 6 16.57 24.01 -44.76
C ILE A 6 15.70 24.10 -43.50
N PHE A 7 14.57 24.82 -43.56
CA PHE A 7 13.68 24.98 -42.41
C PHE A 7 12.82 23.75 -42.15
N ILE A 8 12.44 23.01 -43.19
CA ILE A 8 11.68 21.75 -43.06
C ILE A 8 12.59 20.62 -42.57
N SER A 9 13.88 20.64 -42.89
CA SER A 9 14.82 19.62 -42.40
C SER A 9 15.23 19.81 -40.93
N LEU A 10 15.14 21.03 -40.37
CA LEU A 10 15.37 21.27 -38.94
C LEU A 10 14.16 20.90 -38.06
N LEU A 11 12.94 20.89 -38.61
CA LEU A 11 11.74 20.52 -37.85
C LEU A 11 11.58 19.00 -37.65
N ALA A 12 12.27 18.18 -38.45
CA ALA A 12 12.21 16.72 -38.36
C ALA A 12 13.10 16.13 -37.24
N VAL A 13 13.99 16.91 -36.62
CA VAL A 13 14.90 16.42 -35.56
C VAL A 13 14.32 16.62 -34.16
N ALA A 14 13.24 17.36 -33.99
CA ALA A 14 12.69 17.72 -32.67
C ALA A 14 11.66 16.71 -32.09
N LEU A 15 11.35 15.59 -32.76
CA LEU A 15 10.32 14.64 -32.30
C LEU A 15 10.83 13.27 -31.84
N SER A 16 12.12 13.16 -31.51
CA SER A 16 12.59 12.01 -30.72
C SER A 16 12.63 12.38 -29.23
N VAL A 17 11.45 12.68 -28.67
CA VAL A 17 11.24 12.53 -27.23
C VAL A 17 11.29 11.03 -26.98
N ASN A 18 12.49 10.48 -26.83
CA ASN A 18 12.64 9.17 -26.22
C ASN A 18 12.03 9.30 -24.83
N ALA A 19 10.89 8.66 -24.61
CA ALA A 19 10.47 8.34 -23.27
C ALA A 19 11.63 7.56 -22.65
N GLN A 20 12.41 8.21 -21.78
CA GLN A 20 13.46 7.53 -21.04
C GLN A 20 12.77 6.54 -20.10
N SER A 21 12.67 5.29 -20.54
CA SER A 21 12.21 4.19 -19.69
C SER A 21 13.24 4.03 -18.58
N ASN A 22 12.90 4.54 -17.41
CA ASN A 22 13.62 4.22 -16.20
C ASN A 22 13.12 2.87 -15.69
N PHE A 23 14.01 2.13 -15.04
CA PHE A 23 13.72 0.86 -14.41
C PHE A 23 14.10 0.96 -12.93
N LEU A 24 13.31 0.34 -12.07
CA LEU A 24 13.59 0.24 -10.64
C LEU A 24 13.95 -1.21 -10.34
N LEU A 25 15.13 -1.45 -9.77
CA LEU A 25 15.49 -2.78 -9.30
C LEU A 25 14.70 -3.09 -8.02
N TYR A 26 13.67 -3.91 -8.17
CA TYR A 26 12.72 -4.21 -7.10
C TYR A 26 13.21 -5.33 -6.19
N SER A 27 13.71 -6.42 -6.76
CA SER A 27 14.29 -7.51 -5.98
C SER A 27 15.32 -8.26 -6.80
N PHE A 28 16.18 -9.02 -6.14
CA PHE A 28 17.10 -9.92 -6.81
C PHE A 28 17.49 -11.10 -5.92
N LYS A 29 17.92 -12.20 -6.54
CA LYS A 29 18.48 -13.39 -5.90
C LYS A 29 19.84 -13.69 -6.49
N GLY A 30 20.79 -14.14 -5.66
CA GLY A 30 22.12 -14.50 -6.10
C GLY A 30 22.99 -13.29 -6.45
N ASN A 31 24.06 -13.51 -7.22
CA ASN A 31 24.97 -12.45 -7.63
C ASN A 31 24.42 -11.72 -8.86
N VAL A 32 23.89 -10.52 -8.64
CA VAL A 32 23.41 -9.63 -9.70
C VAL A 32 24.26 -8.36 -9.70
N LEU A 33 24.75 -7.99 -10.88
CA LEU A 33 25.57 -6.81 -11.09
C LEU A 33 24.84 -5.86 -12.03
N VAL A 34 25.02 -4.57 -11.80
CA VAL A 34 24.48 -3.49 -12.60
C VAL A 34 25.64 -2.74 -13.22
N VAL A 35 25.63 -2.61 -14.55
CA VAL A 35 26.57 -1.78 -15.30
C VAL A 35 25.86 -0.52 -15.78
N GLU A 36 26.32 0.64 -15.31
CA GLU A 36 25.85 1.96 -15.73
C GLU A 36 27.06 2.84 -16.04
N ASN A 37 27.00 3.57 -17.17
CA ASN A 37 28.07 4.46 -17.60
C ASN A 37 29.47 3.78 -17.59
N GLY A 38 29.52 2.50 -17.98
CA GLY A 38 30.75 1.71 -18.00
C GLY A 38 31.26 1.23 -16.63
N THR A 39 30.59 1.60 -15.53
CA THR A 39 30.96 1.19 -14.17
C THR A 39 30.10 0.04 -13.70
N GLU A 40 30.74 -1.03 -13.22
CA GLU A 40 30.07 -2.19 -12.65
C GLU A 40 29.89 -2.04 -11.13
N SER A 41 28.68 -2.32 -10.65
CA SER A 41 28.33 -2.23 -9.24
C SER A 41 27.43 -3.39 -8.82
N LYS A 42 27.45 -3.75 -7.54
CA LYS A 42 26.49 -4.74 -7.01
C LYS A 42 25.06 -4.19 -7.08
N ALA A 43 24.13 -5.07 -7.43
CA ALA A 43 22.70 -4.79 -7.36
C ALA A 43 22.31 -4.33 -5.95
N LYS A 44 21.44 -3.32 -5.89
CA LYS A 44 20.80 -2.83 -4.67
C LYS A 44 19.31 -2.66 -4.93
N VAL A 45 18.48 -3.20 -4.05
CA VAL A 45 17.03 -2.99 -4.08
C VAL A 45 16.75 -1.49 -3.96
N GLY A 46 15.77 -0.99 -4.71
CA GLY A 46 15.41 0.42 -4.75
C GLY A 46 16.28 1.26 -5.70
N LYS A 47 17.32 0.69 -6.32
CA LYS A 47 18.17 1.43 -7.26
C LYS A 47 17.42 1.71 -8.57
N MET A 48 17.37 2.98 -8.95
CA MET A 48 16.92 3.43 -10.27
C MET A 48 18.01 3.19 -11.31
N LEU A 49 17.60 2.63 -12.45
CA LEU A 49 18.44 2.25 -13.58
C LEU A 49 17.92 2.96 -14.83
N ASN A 50 18.81 3.58 -15.58
CA ASN A 50 18.46 4.17 -16.86
C ASN A 50 18.26 3.09 -17.95
N SER A 51 17.61 3.44 -19.06
CA SER A 51 17.37 2.51 -20.18
C SER A 51 18.63 1.97 -20.84
N ASN A 52 19.76 2.66 -20.73
CA ASN A 52 21.05 2.21 -21.26
C ASN A 52 21.82 1.31 -20.27
N ALA A 53 21.30 1.09 -19.06
CA ALA A 53 21.91 0.22 -18.08
C ALA A 53 21.86 -1.25 -18.53
N THR A 54 22.79 -2.03 -17.99
CA THR A 54 22.84 -3.47 -18.22
C THR A 54 22.79 -4.22 -16.89
N VAL A 55 21.93 -5.23 -16.81
CA VAL A 55 21.82 -6.13 -15.66
C VAL A 55 22.50 -7.45 -16.00
N LYS A 56 23.50 -7.83 -15.22
CA LYS A 56 24.19 -9.12 -15.32
C LYS A 56 23.64 -10.05 -14.24
N VAL A 57 23.06 -11.16 -14.66
CA VAL A 57 22.51 -12.20 -13.78
C VAL A 57 23.42 -13.42 -13.86
N ALA A 58 24.00 -13.83 -12.74
CA ALA A 58 24.80 -15.06 -12.67
C ALA A 58 23.92 -16.32 -12.73
N ALA A 59 24.54 -17.49 -12.92
CA ALA A 59 23.85 -18.78 -12.83
C ALA A 59 23.14 -18.94 -11.48
N GLY A 60 21.86 -19.35 -11.51
CA GLY A 60 21.00 -19.45 -10.33
C GLY A 60 20.55 -18.11 -9.74
N GLY A 61 20.91 -16.99 -10.38
CA GLY A 61 20.47 -15.65 -10.00
C GLY A 61 19.15 -15.25 -10.65
N ALA A 62 18.52 -14.22 -10.10
CA ALA A 62 17.35 -13.58 -10.68
C ALA A 62 17.33 -12.09 -10.36
N ALA A 63 16.76 -11.28 -11.24
CA ALA A 63 16.55 -9.85 -11.04
C ALA A 63 15.13 -9.45 -11.45
N THR A 64 14.40 -8.82 -10.55
CA THR A 64 13.06 -8.28 -10.79
C THR A 64 13.14 -6.78 -10.92
N LEU A 65 12.56 -6.27 -12.01
CA LEU A 65 12.55 -4.86 -12.36
C LEU A 65 11.11 -4.36 -12.47
N ILE A 66 10.90 -3.10 -12.08
CA ILE A 66 9.66 -2.36 -12.34
C ILE A 66 9.96 -1.29 -13.40
N CYS A 67 9.08 -1.12 -14.37
CA CYS A 67 9.15 -0.06 -15.39
C CYS A 67 8.34 1.18 -15.00
N ASN A 68 8.57 2.29 -15.71
CA ASN A 68 7.83 3.56 -15.57
C ASN A 68 6.30 3.48 -15.73
N GLU A 69 5.79 2.50 -16.45
CA GLU A 69 4.36 2.24 -16.62
C GLU A 69 3.76 1.36 -15.51
N ALA A 70 4.54 1.05 -14.46
CA ALA A 70 4.18 0.16 -13.35
C ALA A 70 3.93 -1.31 -13.76
N ALA A 71 4.56 -1.75 -14.85
CA ALA A 71 4.75 -3.15 -15.16
C ALA A 71 5.97 -3.69 -14.40
N MET A 72 5.92 -4.97 -14.06
CA MET A 72 6.99 -5.67 -13.36
C MET A 72 7.35 -6.94 -14.11
N PHE A 73 8.64 -7.22 -14.29
CA PHE A 73 9.13 -8.45 -14.91
C PHE A 73 10.37 -8.98 -14.21
N THR A 74 10.65 -10.28 -14.40
CA THR A 74 11.78 -10.96 -13.75
C THR A 74 12.67 -11.64 -14.79
N ILE A 75 13.97 -11.40 -14.68
CA ILE A 75 15.02 -12.08 -15.43
C ILE A 75 15.55 -13.22 -14.56
N THR A 76 15.40 -14.47 -15.01
CA THR A 76 15.79 -15.67 -14.25
C THR A 76 16.90 -16.49 -14.90
N LYS A 77 17.21 -16.20 -16.16
CA LYS A 77 18.28 -16.88 -16.89
C LYS A 77 19.59 -16.14 -16.67
N ALA A 78 20.68 -16.89 -16.60
CA ALA A 78 22.01 -16.31 -16.52
C ALA A 78 22.33 -15.57 -17.82
N GLY A 79 22.92 -14.38 -17.72
CA GLY A 79 23.24 -13.60 -18.90
C GLY A 79 23.47 -12.11 -18.60
N THR A 80 23.70 -11.37 -19.67
CA THR A 80 23.88 -9.92 -19.68
C THR A 80 22.73 -9.30 -20.44
N TYR A 81 21.93 -8.47 -19.77
CA TYR A 81 20.66 -7.97 -20.27
C TYR A 81 20.67 -6.45 -20.35
N ALA A 82 20.69 -5.90 -21.57
CA ALA A 82 20.54 -4.47 -21.80
C ALA A 82 19.07 -4.06 -21.61
N LEU A 83 18.81 -3.08 -20.75
CA LEU A 83 17.44 -2.72 -20.35
C LEU A 83 16.64 -2.07 -21.48
N ASN A 84 17.30 -1.44 -22.45
CA ASN A 84 16.66 -0.87 -23.65
C ASN A 84 15.90 -1.91 -24.50
N LYS A 85 16.16 -3.21 -24.33
CA LYS A 85 15.44 -4.30 -25.02
C LYS A 85 14.13 -4.71 -24.35
N PHE A 86 13.82 -4.17 -23.17
CA PHE A 86 12.66 -4.56 -22.37
C PHE A 86 11.48 -3.58 -22.45
N GLY A 87 11.49 -2.63 -23.39
CA GLY A 87 10.42 -1.64 -23.55
C GLY A 87 9.03 -2.25 -23.72
N ASP A 88 8.88 -3.36 -24.46
CA ASP A 88 7.60 -4.04 -24.62
C ASP A 88 7.12 -4.77 -23.36
N SER A 89 8.05 -5.17 -22.47
CA SER A 89 7.71 -5.77 -21.17
C SER A 89 7.19 -4.73 -20.17
N CYS A 90 7.23 -3.43 -20.54
CA CYS A 90 6.76 -2.35 -19.69
C CYS A 90 5.27 -2.03 -19.85
N LYS A 91 4.58 -2.58 -20.86
CA LYS A 91 3.16 -2.27 -21.12
C LYS A 91 2.23 -2.97 -20.12
N VAL A 92 1.42 -2.20 -19.38
CA VAL A 92 0.41 -2.75 -18.44
C VAL A 92 -0.94 -2.86 -19.12
N SER A 93 -1.48 -4.07 -19.24
CA SER A 93 -2.78 -4.32 -19.90
C SER A 93 -4.00 -4.33 -18.96
N SER A 94 -3.84 -4.21 -17.64
CA SER A 94 -4.98 -4.08 -16.70
C SER A 94 -4.62 -3.58 -15.31
N SER A 95 -5.56 -2.89 -14.64
CA SER A 95 -5.48 -2.47 -13.24
C SER A 95 -5.78 -3.64 -12.30
N SER A 96 -4.76 -4.35 -11.84
CA SER A 96 -4.87 -5.35 -10.78
C SER A 96 -4.38 -4.80 -9.43
N VAL A 97 -4.73 -5.45 -8.32
CA VAL A 97 -4.20 -5.12 -6.97
C VAL A 97 -2.67 -5.14 -6.96
N SER A 98 -2.05 -6.10 -7.66
CA SER A 98 -0.60 -6.12 -7.87
C SER A 98 -0.11 -4.91 -8.65
N ALA A 99 -0.83 -4.47 -9.70
CA ALA A 99 -0.46 -3.26 -10.45
C ALA A 99 -0.52 -2.00 -9.56
N ASN A 100 -1.50 -1.90 -8.66
CA ASN A 100 -1.60 -0.80 -7.70
C ASN A 100 -0.44 -0.77 -6.71
N TYR A 101 -0.04 -1.94 -6.19
CA TYR A 101 1.17 -2.05 -5.38
C TYR A 101 2.43 -1.65 -6.16
N VAL A 102 2.58 -2.12 -7.40
CA VAL A 102 3.73 -1.78 -8.25
C VAL A 102 3.77 -0.27 -8.55
N LYS A 103 2.62 0.35 -8.84
CA LYS A 103 2.50 1.81 -8.98
C LYS A 103 2.93 2.55 -7.73
N TYR A 104 2.52 2.06 -6.55
CA TYR A 104 2.90 2.66 -5.27
C TYR A 104 4.41 2.57 -5.03
N VAL A 105 5.01 1.40 -5.23
CA VAL A 105 6.46 1.19 -5.08
C VAL A 105 7.21 2.10 -6.05
N TRP A 106 6.80 2.13 -7.32
CA TRP A 106 7.38 3.01 -8.32
C TRP A 106 7.32 4.48 -7.89
N ALA A 107 6.13 4.99 -7.55
CA ALA A 107 5.94 6.39 -7.15
C ALA A 107 6.72 6.75 -5.87
N SER A 108 6.87 5.80 -4.95
CA SER A 108 7.61 6.00 -3.70
C SER A 108 9.12 6.08 -3.90
N MET A 109 9.65 5.42 -4.95
CA MET A 109 11.08 5.38 -5.24
C MET A 109 11.52 6.41 -6.30
N THR A 110 10.57 7.02 -7.04
CA THR A 110 10.87 7.91 -8.19
C THR A 110 10.49 9.37 -8.01
N LYS A 111 9.68 9.73 -7.00
CA LYS A 111 9.42 11.15 -6.70
C LYS A 111 10.65 11.80 -6.06
N ASP A 112 10.93 13.04 -6.46
CA ASP A 112 11.95 13.88 -5.83
C ASP A 112 11.77 13.88 -4.31
N ALA A 113 12.89 13.81 -3.59
CA ALA A 113 13.09 13.45 -2.18
C ALA A 113 12.25 14.23 -1.13
N GLY A 114 10.92 14.15 -1.22
CA GLY A 114 10.00 14.90 -0.38
C GLY A 114 9.27 14.09 0.69
N SER A 115 9.10 12.77 0.49
CA SER A 115 8.75 11.76 1.52
C SER A 115 8.36 10.44 0.83
N PRO A 116 9.26 9.44 0.74
CA PRO A 116 8.87 8.06 0.40
C PRO A 116 7.68 7.64 1.29
N GLY A 117 6.65 7.01 0.71
CA GLY A 117 5.52 6.47 1.48
C GLY A 117 4.46 7.44 2.01
N SER A 118 4.56 8.76 1.76
CA SER A 118 3.61 9.75 2.31
C SER A 118 2.17 9.63 1.79
N ASN A 119 1.96 9.01 0.62
CA ASN A 119 0.63 8.89 0.02
C ASN A 119 0.36 7.50 -0.58
N ARG A 120 0.64 6.43 0.18
CA ARG A 120 0.33 5.05 -0.24
C ARG A 120 -1.15 4.84 -0.59
N LYS A 121 -2.02 5.61 0.04
CA LYS A 121 -3.48 5.56 -0.11
C LYS A 121 -3.97 6.00 -1.48
N ALA A 122 -3.26 6.89 -2.18
CA ALA A 122 -3.60 7.25 -3.56
C ALA A 122 -3.51 6.05 -4.53
N PHE A 123 -2.91 4.95 -4.10
CA PHE A 123 -2.76 3.74 -4.88
C PHE A 123 -3.64 2.59 -4.36
N MET A 124 -4.46 2.82 -3.34
CA MET A 124 -5.43 1.85 -2.84
C MET A 124 -6.78 2.08 -3.51
N ASN A 125 -7.62 1.05 -3.54
CA ASN A 125 -8.97 1.11 -4.09
C ASN A 125 -9.92 1.81 -3.11
N THR A 126 -9.60 3.04 -2.68
CA THR A 126 -10.49 3.81 -1.82
C THR A 126 -11.50 4.56 -2.68
N VAL A 127 -12.75 4.13 -2.61
CA VAL A 127 -13.89 4.77 -3.28
C VAL A 127 -14.22 6.04 -2.50
N GLY A 128 -14.10 7.21 -3.14
CA GLY A 128 -14.38 8.49 -2.50
C GLY A 128 -15.84 8.58 -2.04
N ALA A 129 -16.06 8.58 -0.72
CA ALA A 129 -17.33 8.97 -0.14
C ALA A 129 -17.30 10.47 0.19
N VAL A 130 -18.17 11.26 -0.45
CA VAL A 130 -18.38 12.67 -0.11
C VAL A 130 -19.53 12.74 0.89
N ARG A 131 -19.24 13.12 2.14
CA ARG A 131 -20.28 13.41 3.15
C ARG A 131 -20.63 14.90 3.15
N ARG A 132 -21.93 15.20 3.31
CA ARG A 132 -22.52 16.55 3.34
C ARG A 132 -23.06 16.98 4.72
N SER A 133 -22.72 16.26 5.79
CA SER A 133 -23.14 16.61 7.15
C SER A 133 -21.93 16.87 8.04
N VAL A 134 -21.97 17.99 8.76
CA VAL A 134 -20.93 18.42 9.70
C VAL A 134 -21.29 17.87 11.08
N TYR A 135 -20.89 16.62 11.36
CA TYR A 135 -20.92 16.10 12.71
C TYR A 135 -19.62 16.46 13.44
N PRO A 136 -19.67 16.80 14.74
CA PRO A 136 -18.49 17.19 15.50
C PRO A 136 -17.53 16.01 15.73
N VAL A 137 -18.02 14.77 15.69
CA VAL A 137 -17.22 13.54 15.65
C VAL A 137 -17.06 13.09 14.19
N TYR A 138 -15.81 13.01 13.75
CA TYR A 138 -15.41 12.55 12.43
C TYR A 138 -14.69 11.22 12.52
N ILE A 139 -15.25 10.20 11.88
CA ILE A 139 -14.57 8.92 11.69
C ILE A 139 -13.94 8.95 10.30
N ASP A 140 -12.64 8.67 10.24
CA ASP A 140 -11.91 8.62 8.99
C ASP A 140 -12.52 7.54 8.07
N PRO A 141 -12.81 7.85 6.79
CA PRO A 141 -13.33 6.88 5.81
C PRO A 141 -12.48 5.60 5.69
N LYS A 142 -11.20 5.64 6.07
CA LYS A 142 -10.35 4.43 6.17
C LYS A 142 -10.87 3.39 7.17
N LEU A 143 -11.75 3.80 8.09
CA LEU A 143 -12.41 2.96 9.07
C LEU A 143 -13.89 2.70 8.70
N ASP A 144 -14.33 3.04 7.49
CA ASP A 144 -15.66 2.69 6.95
C ASP A 144 -15.91 1.19 6.96
N THR A 145 -14.86 0.42 6.72
CA THR A 145 -14.88 -1.04 6.85
C THR A 145 -13.60 -1.49 7.52
N VAL A 146 -13.71 -2.36 8.52
CA VAL A 146 -12.57 -3.01 9.16
C VAL A 146 -12.82 -4.52 9.13
N ASN A 147 -11.89 -5.26 8.54
CA ASN A 147 -11.87 -6.72 8.62
C ASN A 147 -10.94 -7.12 9.77
N TYR A 148 -11.52 -7.61 10.85
CA TYR A 148 -10.79 -7.98 12.07
C TYR A 148 -10.74 -9.50 12.20
N THR A 149 -9.57 -10.06 12.48
CA THR A 149 -9.42 -11.51 12.75
C THR A 149 -8.90 -11.79 14.16
N GLY A 150 -8.31 -10.77 14.79
CA GLY A 150 -7.71 -10.82 16.12
C GLY A 150 -6.60 -9.79 16.28
N GLY A 151 -6.01 -9.74 17.48
CA GLY A 151 -4.87 -8.86 17.79
C GLY A 151 -5.26 -7.45 18.24
N GLU A 152 -4.24 -6.64 18.50
CA GLU A 152 -4.44 -5.27 18.99
C GLU A 152 -4.59 -4.29 17.82
N PHE A 153 -5.78 -3.69 17.70
CA PHE A 153 -6.04 -2.60 16.78
C PHE A 153 -7.13 -1.67 17.34
N PRO A 154 -6.97 -0.34 17.29
CA PRO A 154 -7.98 0.60 17.76
C PRO A 154 -8.94 1.02 16.64
N LEU A 155 -10.22 1.21 16.98
CA LEU A 155 -11.11 2.09 16.24
C LEU A 155 -10.92 3.52 16.76
N SER A 156 -10.78 4.50 15.88
CA SER A 156 -10.46 5.88 16.25
C SER A 156 -11.32 6.89 15.50
N TRP A 157 -11.41 8.10 16.06
CA TRP A 157 -12.16 9.22 15.51
C TRP A 157 -11.48 10.53 15.90
N THR A 158 -11.74 11.59 15.14
CA THR A 158 -11.37 12.96 15.50
C THR A 158 -12.62 13.68 16.01
N CYS A 159 -12.48 14.52 17.03
CA CYS A 159 -13.56 15.42 17.46
C CYS A 159 -13.12 16.87 17.28
N TYR A 160 -13.92 17.64 16.56
CA TYR A 160 -13.75 19.09 16.33
C TYR A 160 -14.52 19.89 17.40
N CYS A 161 -14.51 19.37 18.61
CA CYS A 161 -15.31 19.78 19.75
C CYS A 161 -14.47 19.71 21.04
N GLU A 162 -14.90 20.39 22.10
CA GLU A 162 -14.18 20.39 23.38
C GLU A 162 -14.53 19.20 24.29
N THR A 163 -15.43 18.32 23.86
CA THR A 163 -15.81 17.16 24.68
C THR A 163 -14.63 16.20 24.86
N LYS A 164 -14.54 15.65 26.07
CA LYS A 164 -13.56 14.62 26.43
C LYS A 164 -14.19 13.24 26.59
N THR A 165 -15.49 13.12 26.36
CA THR A 165 -16.25 11.88 26.52
C THR A 165 -17.04 11.59 25.27
N TYR A 166 -17.08 10.31 24.90
CA TYR A 166 -17.69 9.81 23.68
C TYR A 166 -18.52 8.57 23.97
N ASN A 167 -19.66 8.44 23.31
CA ASN A 167 -20.49 7.26 23.36
C ASN A 167 -20.16 6.37 22.16
N PHE A 168 -19.54 5.23 22.44
CA PHE A 168 -19.32 4.17 21.46
C PHE A 168 -20.47 3.17 21.52
N ALA A 169 -20.94 2.73 20.36
CA ALA A 169 -22.01 1.75 20.23
C ALA A 169 -21.72 0.75 19.11
N LEU A 170 -22.09 -0.51 19.35
CA LEU A 170 -22.07 -1.61 18.40
C LEU A 170 -23.45 -2.21 18.23
N PHE A 171 -23.78 -2.52 16.99
CA PHE A 171 -25.07 -3.04 16.54
C PHE A 171 -24.86 -4.33 15.76
N GLU A 172 -25.80 -5.26 15.90
CA GLU A 172 -25.88 -6.38 14.97
C GLU A 172 -26.40 -5.87 13.62
N LYS A 173 -26.04 -6.54 12.53
CA LYS A 173 -26.49 -6.14 11.19
C LYS A 173 -28.02 -6.23 11.06
N GLU A 174 -28.63 -7.15 11.82
CA GLU A 174 -30.05 -7.47 11.79
C GLU A 174 -30.90 -6.52 12.66
N ASP A 175 -30.30 -5.81 13.62
CA ASP A 175 -31.00 -4.85 14.49
C ASP A 175 -30.12 -3.62 14.78
N LEU A 176 -30.44 -2.53 14.08
CA LEU A 176 -29.78 -1.22 14.23
C LEU A 176 -30.45 -0.34 15.29
N THR A 177 -31.60 -0.74 15.83
CA THR A 177 -32.37 0.09 16.76
C THR A 177 -31.87 -0.04 18.20
N LYS A 178 -31.12 -1.10 18.49
CA LYS A 178 -30.60 -1.38 19.82
C LYS A 178 -29.15 -1.82 19.77
N PRO A 179 -28.22 -1.07 20.37
CA PRO A 179 -26.85 -1.52 20.47
C PRO A 179 -26.75 -2.69 21.45
N PHE A 180 -26.01 -3.74 21.07
CA PHE A 180 -25.71 -4.87 21.95
C PHE A 180 -24.49 -4.62 22.83
N TYR A 181 -23.68 -3.61 22.50
CA TYR A 181 -22.59 -3.12 23.31
C TYR A 181 -22.49 -1.60 23.23
N THR A 182 -22.33 -0.96 24.38
CA THR A 182 -22.07 0.46 24.51
C THR A 182 -20.95 0.70 25.51
N ALA A 183 -20.20 1.78 25.30
CA ALA A 183 -19.16 2.21 26.22
C ALA A 183 -19.00 3.74 26.19
N VAL A 184 -18.73 4.33 27.36
CA VAL A 184 -18.35 5.74 27.47
C VAL A 184 -16.82 5.81 27.48
N ILE A 185 -16.26 6.47 26.48
CA ILE A 185 -14.82 6.50 26.21
C ILE A 185 -14.28 7.91 26.42
N SER A 186 -13.16 8.03 27.15
CA SER A 186 -12.51 9.34 27.43
C SER A 186 -11.38 9.69 26.45
N LYS A 187 -11.07 8.76 25.53
CA LYS A 187 -10.06 8.90 24.49
C LYS A 187 -10.74 8.88 23.13
N GLN A 188 -10.07 9.43 22.13
CA GLN A 188 -10.51 9.43 20.73
C GLN A 188 -10.31 8.08 20.02
N LYS A 189 -10.32 6.99 20.79
CA LYS A 189 -10.15 5.63 20.30
C LYS A 189 -10.59 4.59 21.32
N ILE A 190 -10.99 3.42 20.81
CA ILE A 190 -11.30 2.21 21.58
C ILE A 190 -10.56 1.01 20.97
N PRO A 191 -9.75 0.26 21.74
CA PRO A 191 -9.20 -1.02 21.29
C PRO A 191 -10.31 -2.03 20.96
N ILE A 192 -10.23 -2.72 19.82
CA ILE A 192 -11.21 -3.76 19.45
C ILE A 192 -11.23 -4.89 20.51
N THR A 193 -10.09 -5.16 21.14
CA THR A 193 -9.95 -6.13 22.24
C THR A 193 -10.88 -5.87 23.42
N ASP A 194 -11.34 -4.64 23.63
CA ASP A 194 -12.22 -4.27 24.75
C ASP A 194 -13.63 -4.84 24.58
N PHE A 195 -14.02 -5.18 23.36
CA PHE A 195 -15.34 -5.73 23.03
C PHE A 195 -15.31 -6.99 22.14
N SER A 196 -14.16 -7.41 21.64
CA SER A 196 -14.04 -8.55 20.70
C SER A 196 -14.58 -9.86 21.26
N ALA A 197 -14.56 -10.05 22.60
CA ALA A 197 -15.12 -11.22 23.26
C ALA A 197 -16.65 -11.34 23.12
N LYS A 198 -17.34 -10.25 22.75
CA LYS A 198 -18.79 -10.22 22.48
C LYS A 198 -19.11 -10.45 21.00
N LEU A 199 -18.10 -10.46 20.14
CA LEU A 199 -18.28 -10.65 18.71
C LEU A 199 -18.21 -12.14 18.36
N THR A 200 -18.93 -12.54 17.31
CA THR A 200 -18.92 -13.89 16.76
C THR A 200 -18.15 -13.89 15.44
N PRO A 201 -17.13 -14.74 15.27
CA PRO A 201 -16.45 -14.90 13.99
C PRO A 201 -17.43 -15.27 12.86
N GLY A 202 -17.20 -14.74 11.67
CA GLY A 202 -18.08 -14.90 10.49
C GLY A 202 -19.23 -13.90 10.41
N LYS A 203 -19.39 -12.98 11.38
CA LYS A 203 -20.45 -11.96 11.37
C LYS A 203 -19.92 -10.56 11.06
N SER A 204 -20.83 -9.72 10.54
CA SER A 204 -20.63 -8.29 10.35
C SER A 204 -21.42 -7.51 11.39
N TYR A 205 -20.83 -6.41 11.86
CA TYR A 205 -21.39 -5.51 12.86
C TYR A 205 -21.34 -4.08 12.34
N PHE A 206 -22.22 -3.25 12.85
CA PHE A 206 -22.11 -1.80 12.67
C PHE A 206 -21.63 -1.15 13.95
N TRP A 207 -20.84 -0.10 13.80
CA TRP A 207 -20.38 0.70 14.93
C TRP A 207 -20.48 2.18 14.63
N THR A 208 -20.62 2.96 15.68
CA THR A 208 -20.59 4.42 15.60
C THR A 208 -20.00 5.01 16.87
N CYS A 209 -19.68 6.29 16.79
CA CYS A 209 -19.27 7.10 17.91
C CYS A 209 -19.98 8.45 17.86
N SER A 210 -20.61 8.84 18.96
CA SER A 210 -21.30 10.13 19.11
C SER A 210 -20.83 10.87 20.37
N MET A 211 -21.25 12.13 20.49
CA MET A 211 -21.10 12.86 21.74
C MET A 211 -22.26 12.50 22.70
N PRO A 212 -22.05 12.60 24.02
CA PRO A 212 -23.11 12.35 24.99
C PRO A 212 -24.36 13.23 24.86
N GLU A 213 -24.20 14.45 24.35
CA GLU A 213 -25.25 15.48 24.30
C GLU A 213 -25.86 15.68 22.90
N THR A 214 -25.42 14.92 21.90
CA THR A 214 -25.93 14.99 20.52
C THR A 214 -26.71 13.73 20.18
N ASP A 215 -27.76 13.87 19.36
CA ASP A 215 -28.43 12.71 18.75
C ASP A 215 -27.43 11.82 17.99
N GLU A 216 -27.84 10.56 17.79
CA GLU A 216 -27.04 9.48 17.24
C GLU A 216 -26.28 9.90 15.98
N ASN A 217 -24.99 9.58 15.94
CA ASN A 217 -24.21 9.75 14.72
C ASN A 217 -24.68 8.68 13.73
N GLU A 218 -25.45 9.11 12.72
CA GLU A 218 -25.97 8.28 11.63
C GLU A 218 -24.86 7.63 10.78
N ASP A 219 -23.59 7.98 11.02
CA ASP A 219 -22.43 7.37 10.39
C ASP A 219 -22.09 5.99 10.94
N LEU A 220 -22.91 4.99 10.58
CA LEU A 220 -22.62 3.60 10.86
C LEU A 220 -21.46 3.10 9.97
N LYS A 221 -20.43 2.61 10.64
CA LYS A 221 -19.24 1.98 10.04
C LYS A 221 -19.32 0.48 10.17
N VAL A 222 -18.62 -0.25 9.30
CA VAL A 222 -18.69 -1.72 9.27
C VAL A 222 -17.48 -2.34 9.97
N LEU A 223 -17.73 -3.30 10.84
CA LEU A 223 -16.73 -4.20 11.41
C LEU A 223 -17.08 -5.64 11.06
N ASN A 224 -16.29 -6.28 10.22
CA ASN A 224 -16.40 -7.70 9.93
C ASN A 224 -15.49 -8.47 10.87
N TYR A 225 -16.05 -9.35 11.71
CA TYR A 225 -15.23 -10.30 12.45
C TYR A 225 -15.00 -11.52 11.58
N VAL A 226 -13.86 -11.56 10.91
CA VAL A 226 -13.51 -12.62 9.96
C VAL A 226 -12.94 -13.82 10.72
N SER A 227 -13.36 -15.04 10.36
CA SER A 227 -12.81 -16.25 10.96
C SER A 227 -11.34 -16.45 10.57
N LYS A 228 -10.60 -17.23 11.36
CA LYS A 228 -9.19 -17.50 11.06
C LYS A 228 -9.01 -18.22 9.73
N GLU A 229 -9.90 -19.15 9.42
CA GLU A 229 -9.88 -19.96 8.21
C GLU A 229 -10.11 -19.07 6.98
N ALA A 230 -11.13 -18.21 7.02
CA ALA A 230 -11.41 -17.26 5.94
C ALA A 230 -10.27 -16.26 5.73
N PHE A 231 -9.63 -15.82 6.82
CA PHE A 231 -8.45 -14.97 6.73
C PHE A 231 -7.24 -15.70 6.11
N GLU A 232 -7.00 -16.95 6.50
CA GLU A 232 -5.90 -17.75 5.95
C GLU A 232 -6.02 -17.93 4.44
N GLU A 233 -7.25 -18.12 3.92
CA GLU A 233 -7.50 -18.16 2.47
C GLU A 233 -7.09 -16.85 1.77
N VAL A 234 -7.50 -15.70 2.33
CA VAL A 234 -7.11 -14.38 1.82
C VAL A 234 -5.60 -14.19 1.87
N LEU A 235 -4.98 -14.52 2.99
CA LEU A 235 -3.54 -14.38 3.19
C LEU A 235 -2.76 -15.27 2.22
N ASN A 236 -3.20 -16.51 2.00
CA ASN A 236 -2.56 -17.43 1.06
C ASN A 236 -2.69 -16.92 -0.38
N LYS A 237 -3.83 -16.33 -0.74
CA LYS A 237 -4.03 -15.66 -2.04
C LYS A 237 -3.10 -14.45 -2.21
N PHE A 238 -2.84 -13.67 -1.16
CA PHE A 238 -1.88 -12.56 -1.24
C PHE A 238 -0.43 -13.06 -1.30
N LYS A 239 -0.08 -14.10 -0.56
CA LYS A 239 1.25 -14.70 -0.61
C LYS A 239 1.56 -15.28 -1.98
N SER A 240 0.60 -15.95 -2.63
CA SER A 240 0.78 -16.55 -3.96
C SER A 240 0.88 -15.54 -5.11
N GLN A 241 0.44 -14.30 -4.90
CA GLN A 241 0.65 -13.19 -5.85
C GLN A 241 2.07 -12.61 -5.82
N GLY A 242 2.91 -13.08 -4.89
CA GLY A 242 4.32 -12.71 -4.81
C GLY A 242 5.15 -13.31 -5.94
N LEU A 243 6.25 -12.64 -6.27
CA LEU A 243 7.22 -13.19 -7.19
C LEU A 243 8.11 -14.21 -6.49
N SER A 244 8.68 -15.11 -7.29
CA SER A 244 9.56 -16.18 -6.80
C SER A 244 10.87 -15.71 -6.13
N PHE A 245 11.17 -14.41 -6.17
CA PHE A 245 12.47 -13.86 -5.74
C PHE A 245 12.34 -12.57 -4.90
N GLU A 246 11.27 -12.42 -4.13
CA GLU A 246 11.19 -11.38 -3.08
C GLU A 246 12.02 -11.81 -1.87
N ALA A 247 12.80 -10.89 -1.30
CA ALA A 247 13.40 -11.14 0.00
C ALA A 247 12.31 -11.04 1.10
N PRO A 248 12.58 -11.57 2.31
CA PRO A 248 11.55 -11.67 3.35
C PRO A 248 10.96 -10.32 3.77
N ALA A 249 11.74 -9.24 3.72
CA ALA A 249 11.30 -7.88 4.06
C ALA A 249 10.32 -7.34 3.01
N GLU A 250 10.64 -7.49 1.72
CA GLU A 250 9.81 -7.10 0.58
C GLU A 250 8.48 -7.87 0.58
N GLN A 251 8.55 -9.19 0.81
CA GLN A 251 7.35 -10.03 0.90
C GLN A 251 6.44 -9.56 2.04
N ALA A 252 7.02 -9.23 3.21
CA ALA A 252 6.27 -8.73 4.34
C ALA A 252 5.63 -7.36 4.01
N TYR A 253 6.37 -6.46 3.39
CA TYR A 253 5.90 -5.13 3.01
C TYR A 253 4.74 -5.18 2.01
N ARG A 254 4.89 -5.98 0.94
CA ARG A 254 3.83 -6.19 -0.06
C ARG A 254 2.58 -6.79 0.56
N THR A 255 2.76 -7.78 1.43
CA THR A 255 1.63 -8.43 2.13
C THR A 255 0.90 -7.42 3.02
N GLY A 256 1.64 -6.55 3.73
CA GLY A 256 1.06 -5.45 4.51
C GLY A 256 0.22 -4.50 3.67
N PHE A 257 0.71 -4.11 2.49
CA PHE A 257 -0.04 -3.27 1.54
C PHE A 257 -1.32 -3.93 1.04
N MET A 258 -1.26 -5.21 0.65
CA MET A 258 -2.44 -5.94 0.19
C MET A 258 -3.49 -6.11 1.29
N LEU A 259 -3.04 -6.33 2.53
CA LEU A 259 -3.91 -6.41 3.70
C LEU A 259 -4.57 -5.06 4.01
N GLU A 260 -3.83 -3.95 3.92
CA GLU A 260 -4.40 -2.61 4.12
C GLU A 260 -5.45 -2.28 3.05
N ASP A 261 -5.16 -2.54 1.77
CA ASP A 261 -6.13 -2.35 0.68
C ASP A 261 -7.40 -3.20 0.90
N ALA A 262 -7.24 -4.40 1.47
CA ALA A 262 -8.32 -5.28 1.87
C ALA A 262 -8.89 -5.00 3.27
N HIS A 263 -8.51 -3.89 3.92
CA HIS A 263 -9.01 -3.44 5.23
C HIS A 263 -8.76 -4.42 6.41
N PHE A 264 -7.78 -5.32 6.29
CA PHE A 264 -7.24 -6.14 7.39
C PHE A 264 -6.15 -5.35 8.14
N LEU A 265 -6.58 -4.31 8.83
CA LEU A 265 -5.68 -3.25 9.32
C LEU A 265 -4.78 -3.70 10.47
N ALA A 266 -5.26 -4.59 11.34
CA ALA A 266 -4.47 -5.16 12.44
C ALA A 266 -3.29 -5.98 11.90
N GLU A 267 -3.55 -6.80 10.89
CA GLU A 267 -2.57 -7.66 10.25
C GLU A 267 -1.65 -6.85 9.34
N ALA A 268 -2.17 -5.86 8.61
CA ALA A 268 -1.35 -4.93 7.84
C ALA A 268 -0.28 -4.26 8.72
N TYR A 269 -0.65 -3.79 9.91
CA TYR A 269 0.28 -3.24 10.89
C TYR A 269 1.38 -4.24 11.29
N GLN A 270 1.01 -5.50 11.55
CA GLN A 270 1.98 -6.55 11.89
C GLN A 270 2.97 -6.80 10.74
N TYR A 271 2.49 -6.83 9.49
CA TYR A 271 3.33 -7.06 8.32
C TYR A 271 4.24 -5.88 8.00
N TYR A 272 3.78 -4.64 8.17
CA TYR A 272 4.65 -3.46 8.07
C TYR A 272 5.71 -3.42 9.17
N SER A 273 5.34 -3.76 10.40
CA SER A 273 6.29 -3.89 11.51
C SER A 273 7.33 -4.98 11.23
N LYS A 274 6.89 -6.11 10.69
CA LYS A 274 7.78 -7.20 10.27
C LYS A 274 8.75 -6.77 9.18
N ALA A 275 8.29 -6.05 8.15
CA ALA A 275 9.16 -5.54 7.08
C ALA A 275 10.29 -4.64 7.64
N VAL A 276 9.95 -3.68 8.51
CA VAL A 276 10.93 -2.81 9.18
C VAL A 276 11.88 -3.60 10.08
N SER A 277 11.41 -4.65 10.75
CA SER A 277 12.27 -5.48 11.59
C SER A 277 13.31 -6.28 10.79
N LEU A 278 12.95 -6.68 9.57
CA LEU A 278 13.79 -7.47 8.66
C LEU A 278 14.78 -6.59 7.88
N ASP A 279 14.41 -5.35 7.58
CA ASP A 279 15.28 -4.34 6.95
C ASP A 279 15.02 -2.95 7.54
N LYS A 280 15.81 -2.60 8.56
CA LYS A 280 15.67 -1.36 9.34
C LYS A 280 16.20 -0.12 8.61
N GLU A 281 17.09 -0.31 7.64
CA GLU A 281 17.72 0.80 6.90
C GLU A 281 16.83 1.25 5.74
N ASN A 282 15.81 0.47 5.39
CA ASN A 282 14.87 0.82 4.34
C ASN A 282 13.90 1.93 4.77
N VAL A 283 14.22 3.15 4.32
CA VAL A 283 13.44 4.37 4.61
C VAL A 283 11.98 4.24 4.18
N LEU A 284 11.68 3.50 3.10
CA LEU A 284 10.30 3.30 2.63
C LEU A 284 9.48 2.49 3.64
N TYR A 285 10.04 1.41 4.18
CA TYR A 285 9.34 0.57 5.16
C TYR A 285 9.09 1.36 6.45
N LEU A 286 10.10 2.10 6.92
CA LEU A 286 10.00 2.91 8.14
C LEU A 286 8.96 4.03 7.99
N SER A 287 9.04 4.81 6.91
CA SER A 287 8.09 5.90 6.64
C SER A 287 6.65 5.41 6.49
N THR A 288 6.46 4.27 5.83
CA THR A 288 5.14 3.62 5.70
C THR A 288 4.58 3.22 7.05
N LEU A 289 5.38 2.55 7.89
CA LEU A 289 4.95 2.14 9.23
C LEU A 289 4.61 3.35 10.11
N MET A 290 5.43 4.41 10.10
CA MET A 290 5.17 5.63 10.87
C MET A 290 3.90 6.34 10.40
N SER A 291 3.70 6.42 9.08
CA SER A 291 2.48 6.97 8.48
C SER A 291 1.25 6.15 8.87
N PHE A 292 1.34 4.82 8.81
CA PHE A 292 0.29 3.91 9.24
C PHE A 292 -0.06 4.09 10.72
N LYS A 293 0.95 4.15 11.60
CA LYS A 293 0.72 4.39 13.03
C LYS A 293 0.00 5.70 13.29
N LYS A 294 0.42 6.77 12.62
CA LYS A 294 -0.24 8.08 12.70
C LYS A 294 -1.69 8.03 12.20
N ASP A 295 -1.93 7.35 11.08
CA ASP A 295 -3.26 7.26 10.47
C ASP A 295 -4.32 6.60 11.37
N TYR A 296 -3.89 5.65 12.20
CA TYR A 296 -4.78 4.84 13.03
C TYR A 296 -4.54 5.04 14.54
N GLU A 297 -3.84 6.10 14.92
CA GLU A 297 -3.55 6.44 16.32
C GLU A 297 -2.90 5.29 17.12
N ILE A 298 -2.03 4.52 16.47
CA ILE A 298 -1.27 3.40 17.06
C ILE A 298 0.04 3.95 17.65
N LYS A 299 0.42 3.49 18.84
CA LYS A 299 1.67 3.89 19.51
C LYS A 299 2.87 3.09 18.98
#